data_AF-L0AL38-F1
#
_entry.id   AF-L0AL38-F1
#
_cell.length_a   1.000
_cell.length_b   1.000
_cell.length_c   1.000
_cell.angle_alpha   90.00
_cell.angle_beta   90.00
_cell.angle_gamma   90.00
#
_symmetry.space_group_name_H-M   'P 1'
#
loop_
_entity.id
_entity.type
_entity.pdbx_description
1 polymer ?
#
loop_
_entity_poly.entity_id
_entity_poly.type
_entity_poly.pdbx_seq_one_letter_code
_entity_poly.pdbx_strand_id
1 'polypeptide(L)'
;MSDSDDVTDTVLSGESYAQAALSTRRFYPIGLRGKVLLCIGTVASTITIAPATYTRRDLISSLEGNAVATGTVAPSLSIIALAGVISTTLCAVLLLRFLWLVEIDALSVEQAIEVIRIEEAILTFAISTGVVVAATSVILSLVGFLTPDLAAGLYASGVRIYVQAGGLFAIDTQVTSGLAVAITLGLLLLYLLITGEGARRRATVPQ
;
A
#
# COMPACT_ATOMS: atom_id res chain seq x y z
N MET A 1 0.10 44.02 -3.82
CA MET A 1 1.25 43.56 -3.01
C MET A 1 0.71 42.60 -1.96
N SER A 2 1.44 41.53 -1.65
CA SER A 2 1.16 40.49 -0.63
C SER A 2 0.57 39.13 -1.09
N ASP A 3 1.09 38.53 -2.16
CA ASP A 3 0.95 37.06 -2.35
C ASP A 3 2.26 36.46 -2.90
N SER A 4 3.00 37.25 -3.69
CA SER A 4 4.36 36.91 -4.15
C SER A 4 5.40 36.89 -3.04
N ASP A 5 5.31 37.78 -2.07
CA ASP A 5 6.37 37.99 -1.08
C ASP A 5 6.35 36.90 0.02
N ASP A 6 5.16 36.38 0.34
CA ASP A 6 4.97 35.32 1.35
C ASP A 6 5.42 33.94 0.82
N VAL A 7 5.21 33.69 -0.47
CA VAL A 7 5.75 32.50 -1.17
C VAL A 7 7.27 32.61 -1.29
N THR A 8 7.80 33.81 -1.56
CA THR A 8 9.25 34.01 -1.72
C THR A 8 9.98 33.83 -0.39
N ASP A 9 9.45 34.33 0.73
CA ASP A 9 10.04 34.11 2.06
C ASP A 9 9.92 32.64 2.50
N THR A 10 8.79 31.96 2.25
CA THR A 10 8.65 30.51 2.52
C THR A 10 9.60 29.66 1.67
N VAL A 11 9.89 30.10 0.44
CA VAL A 11 10.87 29.46 -0.46
C VAL A 11 12.31 29.78 -0.06
N LEU A 12 12.59 30.87 0.66
CA LEU A 12 13.94 31.22 1.09
C LEU A 12 14.26 30.72 2.51
N SER A 13 13.26 30.50 3.36
CA SER A 13 13.42 30.02 4.75
C SER A 13 12.94 28.58 5.00
N GLY A 14 12.25 27.96 4.05
CA GLY A 14 11.68 26.62 4.20
C GLY A 14 12.68 25.49 3.98
N GLU A 15 12.39 24.31 4.54
CA GLU A 15 13.15 23.06 4.33
C GLU A 15 13.39 22.81 2.82
N SER A 16 14.62 22.43 2.42
CA SER A 16 15.03 22.25 1.01
C SER A 16 14.07 21.38 0.19
N TYR A 17 13.43 20.41 0.84
CA TYR A 17 12.42 19.54 0.22
C TYR A 17 11.14 20.28 -0.17
N ALA A 18 10.67 21.23 0.64
CA ALA A 18 9.49 22.05 0.32
C ALA A 18 9.78 23.00 -0.86
N GLN A 19 10.99 23.57 -0.92
CA GLN A 19 11.42 24.39 -2.05
C GLN A 19 11.47 23.57 -3.35
N ALA A 20 12.07 22.38 -3.30
CA ALA A 20 12.13 21.46 -4.43
C ALA A 20 10.73 20.97 -4.88
N ALA A 21 9.80 20.83 -3.93
CA ALA A 21 8.41 20.46 -4.20
C ALA A 21 7.68 21.48 -5.08
N LEU A 22 7.94 22.76 -4.86
CA LEU A 22 7.30 23.87 -5.57
C LEU A 22 7.91 24.08 -6.97
N SER A 23 9.21 23.79 -7.13
CA SER A 23 9.91 23.94 -8.40
C SER A 23 9.75 22.74 -9.36
N THR A 24 9.31 21.59 -8.85
CA THR A 24 9.20 20.35 -9.63
C THR A 24 7.74 19.98 -9.88
N ARG A 25 7.38 19.75 -11.15
CA ARG A 25 6.04 19.25 -11.50
C ARG A 25 5.85 17.81 -11.02
N ARG A 26 4.99 17.61 -10.03
CA ARG A 26 4.64 16.29 -9.47
C ARG A 26 3.53 15.62 -10.29
N PHE A 27 3.63 14.31 -10.52
CA PHE A 27 2.54 13.55 -11.14
C PHE A 27 1.44 13.28 -10.11
N TYR A 28 1.83 12.96 -8.88
CA TYR A 28 0.89 12.75 -7.77
C TYR A 28 1.00 13.91 -6.77
N PRO A 29 -0.06 14.73 -6.59
CA PRO A 29 -0.04 15.90 -5.70
C PRO A 29 -0.20 15.52 -4.22
N ILE A 30 0.45 14.45 -3.78
CA ILE A 30 0.49 13.98 -2.40
C ILE A 30 1.92 14.06 -1.87
N GLY A 31 2.08 14.49 -0.63
CA GLY A 31 3.40 14.54 0.02
C GLY A 31 3.95 13.14 0.29
N LEU A 32 5.27 13.03 0.47
CA LEU A 32 5.98 11.78 0.74
C LEU A 32 5.34 10.96 1.88
N ARG A 33 4.95 11.61 2.98
CA ARG A 33 4.22 10.96 4.09
C ARG A 33 2.90 10.33 3.61
N GLY A 34 2.14 11.04 2.77
CA GLY A 34 0.89 10.54 2.19
C GLY A 34 1.11 9.33 1.28
N LYS A 35 2.19 9.33 0.49
CA LYS A 35 2.57 8.19 -0.36
C LYS A 35 2.91 6.95 0.46
N VAL A 36 3.69 7.13 1.53
CA VAL A 36 3.99 6.05 2.49
C VAL A 36 2.71 5.49 3.10
N LEU A 37 1.83 6.37 3.61
CA LEU A 37 0.57 5.95 4.22
C LEU A 37 -0.37 5.26 3.22
N LEU A 38 -0.36 5.66 1.94
CA LEU A 38 -1.10 4.97 0.88
C LEU A 38 -0.61 3.54 0.70
N CYS A 39 0.71 3.33 0.64
CA CYS A 39 1.28 1.99 0.54
C CYS A 39 0.96 1.14 1.78
N ILE A 40 1.11 1.71 2.98
CA ILE A 40 0.76 1.03 4.24
C ILE A 40 -0.73 0.67 4.26
N GLY A 41 -1.61 1.61 3.92
CA GLY A 41 -3.06 1.38 3.88
C GLY A 41 -3.46 0.32 2.88
N THR A 42 -2.77 0.26 1.74
CA THR A 42 -2.95 -0.80 0.73
C THR A 42 -2.59 -2.17 1.32
N VAL A 43 -1.43 -2.31 1.95
CA VAL A 43 -1.05 -3.58 2.59
C VAL A 43 -2.03 -3.93 3.72
N ALA A 44 -2.41 -2.96 4.54
CA ALA A 44 -3.40 -3.14 5.61
C ALA A 44 -4.75 -3.64 5.08
N SER A 45 -5.20 -3.16 3.91
CA SER A 45 -6.48 -3.59 3.32
C SER A 45 -6.51 -5.09 3.03
N THR A 46 -5.37 -5.71 2.72
CA THR A 46 -5.27 -7.15 2.42
C THR A 46 -5.49 -8.06 3.64
N ILE A 47 -5.41 -7.50 4.85
CA ILE A 47 -5.76 -8.20 6.10
C ILE A 47 -7.22 -8.68 6.07
N THR A 48 -8.09 -7.97 5.34
CA THR A 48 -9.52 -8.29 5.24
C THR A 48 -9.83 -9.53 4.39
N ILE A 49 -8.86 -10.06 3.64
CA ILE A 49 -9.08 -11.19 2.72
C ILE A 49 -9.46 -12.47 3.48
N ALA A 50 -8.72 -12.83 4.53
CA ALA A 50 -9.06 -14.02 5.35
C ALA A 50 -10.43 -13.92 6.02
N PRO A 51 -10.81 -12.85 6.76
CA PRO A 51 -12.12 -12.78 7.39
C PRO A 51 -13.26 -12.74 6.36
N ALA A 52 -13.09 -12.05 5.23
CA ALA A 52 -14.09 -12.05 4.16
C ALA A 52 -14.28 -13.45 3.54
N THR A 53 -13.20 -14.21 3.37
CA THR A 53 -13.27 -15.59 2.85
C THR A 53 -13.84 -16.55 3.88
N TYR A 54 -13.43 -16.43 5.15
CA TYR A 54 -13.86 -17.31 6.24
C TYR A 54 -15.36 -17.19 6.53
N THR A 55 -15.89 -15.96 6.56
CA THR A 55 -17.33 -15.71 6.78
C THR A 55 -18.24 -16.26 5.68
N ARG A 56 -17.69 -16.54 4.48
CA ARG A 56 -18.43 -17.07 3.33
C ARG A 56 -18.06 -18.50 2.97
N ARG A 57 -17.43 -19.23 3.90
CA ARG A 57 -17.02 -20.63 3.69
C ARG A 57 -18.15 -21.53 3.20
N ASP A 58 -19.37 -21.35 3.70
CA ASP A 58 -20.53 -22.16 3.31
C ASP A 58 -20.98 -21.88 1.87
N LEU A 59 -20.98 -20.60 1.46
CA LEU A 59 -21.29 -20.20 0.08
C LEU A 59 -20.23 -20.74 -0.88
N ILE A 60 -18.96 -20.60 -0.53
CA ILE A 60 -17.84 -21.13 -1.32
C ILE A 60 -17.96 -22.66 -1.44
N SER A 61 -18.30 -23.35 -0.35
CA SER A 61 -18.58 -24.79 -0.34
C SER A 61 -19.74 -25.19 -1.27
N SER A 62 -20.81 -24.39 -1.29
CA SER A 62 -21.96 -24.65 -2.17
C SER A 62 -21.68 -24.41 -3.66
N LEU A 63 -20.75 -23.48 -3.98
CA LEU A 63 -20.41 -23.10 -5.35
C LEU A 63 -19.28 -23.97 -5.94
N GLU A 64 -18.32 -24.41 -5.13
CA GLU A 64 -17.13 -25.16 -5.56
C GLU A 64 -17.21 -26.68 -5.21
N GLY A 65 -18.21 -27.10 -4.43
CA GLY A 65 -18.42 -28.49 -4.02
C GLY A 65 -17.48 -28.99 -2.90
N ASN A 66 -17.41 -30.31 -2.71
CA ASN A 66 -16.63 -30.98 -1.64
C ASN A 66 -15.11 -30.75 -1.69
N ALA A 67 -14.58 -30.05 -2.71
CA ALA A 67 -13.19 -29.59 -2.73
C ALA A 67 -12.86 -28.60 -1.58
N VAL A 68 -13.89 -28.01 -0.94
CA VAL A 68 -13.78 -27.15 0.25
C VAL A 68 -13.62 -27.95 1.56
N ALA A 69 -14.00 -29.23 1.58
CA ALA A 69 -13.99 -30.07 2.78
C ALA A 69 -12.58 -30.43 3.27
N THR A 70 -11.55 -30.33 2.42
CA THR A 70 -10.15 -30.63 2.75
C THR A 70 -9.39 -29.45 3.39
N GLY A 71 -10.04 -28.30 3.61
CA GLY A 71 -9.52 -27.20 4.41
C GLY A 71 -8.56 -26.24 3.69
N THR A 72 -8.17 -26.51 2.44
CA THR A 72 -7.31 -25.63 1.63
C THR A 72 -8.13 -24.81 0.64
N VAL A 73 -8.85 -23.80 1.13
CA VAL A 73 -9.38 -22.74 0.28
C VAL A 73 -8.18 -21.86 -0.10
N ALA A 74 -7.53 -22.20 -1.21
CA ALA A 74 -6.41 -21.44 -1.77
C ALA A 74 -6.88 -20.72 -3.04
N PRO A 75 -7.64 -19.63 -2.91
CA PRO A 75 -8.09 -18.88 -4.07
C PRO A 75 -6.84 -18.30 -4.73
N SER A 76 -6.76 -18.40 -6.06
CA SER A 76 -5.73 -17.76 -6.88
C SER A 76 -5.53 -16.26 -6.53
N LEU A 77 -6.60 -15.62 -6.05
CA LEU A 77 -6.59 -14.27 -5.48
C LEU A 77 -5.59 -14.06 -4.34
N SER A 78 -5.28 -15.08 -3.52
CA SER A 78 -4.31 -14.97 -2.42
C SER A 78 -2.89 -14.81 -2.94
N ILE A 79 -2.53 -15.52 -4.01
CA ILE A 79 -1.20 -15.40 -4.64
C ILE A 79 -1.07 -14.02 -5.29
N ILE A 80 -2.11 -13.59 -6.01
CA ILE A 80 -2.17 -12.26 -6.63
C ILE A 80 -2.08 -11.16 -5.56
N ALA A 81 -2.86 -11.29 -4.49
CA ALA A 81 -2.81 -10.37 -3.36
C ALA A 81 -1.43 -10.35 -2.72
N LEU A 82 -0.80 -11.50 -2.49
CA LEU A 82 0.53 -11.61 -1.92
C LEU A 82 1.59 -10.94 -2.81
N ALA A 83 1.54 -11.15 -4.12
CA ALA A 83 2.43 -10.47 -5.05
C ALA A 83 2.25 -8.94 -4.98
N GLY A 84 1.00 -8.47 -4.95
CA GLY A 84 0.69 -7.06 -4.75
C GLY A 84 1.21 -6.51 -3.41
N VAL A 85 1.06 -7.26 -2.32
CA VAL A 85 1.57 -6.92 -0.98
C VAL A 85 3.09 -6.81 -0.99
N ILE A 86 3.81 -7.79 -1.56
CA ILE A 86 5.27 -7.78 -1.63
C ILE A 86 5.77 -6.57 -2.40
N SER A 87 5.24 -6.33 -3.60
CA SER A 87 5.63 -5.18 -4.44
C SER A 87 5.34 -3.85 -3.74
N THR A 88 4.16 -3.72 -3.13
CA THR A 88 3.78 -2.50 -2.38
C THR A 88 4.67 -2.30 -1.15
N THR A 89 5.04 -3.38 -0.46
CA THR A 89 5.91 -3.34 0.72
C THR A 89 7.31 -2.87 0.36
N LEU A 90 7.89 -3.40 -0.73
CA LEU A 90 9.21 -2.95 -1.20
C LEU A 90 9.19 -1.44 -1.53
N CYS A 91 8.13 -0.97 -2.18
CA CYS A 91 7.96 0.46 -2.44
C CYS A 91 7.80 1.27 -1.15
N ALA A 92 7.02 0.79 -0.18
CA ALA A 92 6.84 1.44 1.12
C ALA A 92 8.17 1.58 1.87
N VAL A 93 9.00 0.54 1.88
CA VAL A 93 10.34 0.57 2.52
C VAL A 93 11.24 1.59 1.83
N LEU A 94 11.25 1.65 0.50
CA LEU A 94 12.03 2.65 -0.23
C LEU A 94 11.55 4.08 0.03
N LEU A 95 10.23 4.30 0.09
CA LEU A 95 9.66 5.61 0.44
C LEU A 95 9.94 5.98 1.90
N LEU A 96 9.92 5.02 2.83
CA LEU A 96 10.32 5.24 4.23
C LEU A 96 11.80 5.62 4.34
N ARG A 97 12.67 5.03 3.53
CA ARG A 97 14.08 5.46 3.45
C ARG A 97 14.20 6.90 2.99
N PHE A 98 13.45 7.32 1.96
CA PHE A 98 13.46 8.73 1.55
C PHE A 98 12.86 9.65 2.60
N LEU A 99 11.83 9.20 3.32
CA LEU A 99 11.26 9.97 4.43
C LEU A 99 12.29 10.17 5.53
N TRP A 100 13.06 9.12 5.86
CA TRP A 100 14.16 9.22 6.81
C TRP A 100 15.22 10.23 6.35
N LEU A 101 15.66 10.16 5.09
CA LEU A 101 16.62 11.13 4.53
C LEU A 101 16.10 12.57 4.59
N VAL A 102 14.82 12.79 4.27
CA VAL A 102 14.21 14.14 4.27
C VAL A 102 14.03 14.69 5.68
N GLU A 103 13.71 13.84 6.66
CA GLU A 103 13.40 14.27 8.03
C GLU A 103 14.66 14.43 8.91
N ILE A 104 15.76 13.74 8.57
CA ILE A 104 16.93 13.62 9.44
C ILE A 104 18.18 14.23 8.84
N ASP A 105 18.36 14.17 7.51
CA ASP A 105 19.53 14.69 6.81
C ASP A 105 19.22 16.05 6.15
N ALA A 106 20.20 16.95 6.20
CA ALA A 106 20.12 18.22 5.48
C ALA A 106 20.43 17.99 4.00
N LEU A 107 19.38 17.89 3.18
CA LEU A 107 19.49 17.75 1.73
C LEU A 107 19.76 19.10 1.06
N SER A 108 20.59 19.10 0.03
CA SER A 108 20.63 20.23 -0.92
C SER A 108 19.35 20.26 -1.77
N VAL A 109 19.07 21.39 -2.39
CA VAL A 109 17.89 21.54 -3.28
C VAL A 109 17.97 20.57 -4.46
N GLU A 110 19.14 20.38 -5.06
CA GLU A 110 19.36 19.44 -6.15
C GLU A 110 19.09 17.99 -5.73
N GLN A 111 19.58 17.60 -4.55
CA GLN A 111 19.33 16.28 -3.99
C GLN A 111 17.84 16.07 -3.70
N ALA A 112 17.16 17.10 -3.18
CA ALA A 112 15.72 17.04 -2.92
C ALA A 112 14.90 16.88 -4.22
N ILE A 113 15.31 17.55 -5.31
CA ILE A 113 14.68 17.36 -6.64
C ILE A 113 14.86 15.93 -7.13
N GLU A 114 16.05 15.35 -6.98
CA GLU A 114 16.31 13.96 -7.39
C GLU A 114 15.46 12.97 -6.57
N VAL A 115 15.37 13.17 -5.25
CA VAL A 115 14.50 12.38 -4.37
C VAL A 115 13.05 12.45 -4.84
N ILE A 116 12.52 13.63 -5.18
CA ILE A 116 11.15 13.79 -5.67
C ILE A 116 10.93 13.00 -6.97
N ARG A 117 11.88 13.03 -7.91
CA ARG A 117 11.75 12.28 -9.18
C ARG A 117 11.71 10.77 -8.94
N ILE A 118 12.58 10.26 -8.07
CA ILE A 118 12.64 8.84 -7.73
C ILE A 118 11.37 8.43 -6.96
N GLU A 119 10.89 9.27 -6.04
CA GLU A 119 9.65 9.08 -5.30
C GLU A 119 8.44 8.94 -6.23
N GLU A 120 8.32 9.78 -7.27
CA GLU A 120 7.25 9.69 -8.27
C GLU A 120 7.34 8.40 -9.11
N ALA A 121 8.55 7.99 -9.49
CA ALA A 121 8.77 6.74 -10.22
C ALA A 121 8.39 5.52 -9.38
N ILE A 122 8.80 5.48 -8.11
CA ILE A 122 8.45 4.42 -7.16
C ILE A 122 6.94 4.38 -6.94
N LEU A 123 6.29 5.52 -6.74
CA LEU A 123 4.84 5.53 -6.55
C LEU A 123 4.11 5.05 -7.80
N THR A 124 4.57 5.44 -9.00
CA THR A 124 3.99 4.96 -10.26
C THR A 124 4.10 3.43 -10.38
N PHE A 125 5.26 2.88 -10.03
CA PHE A 125 5.47 1.44 -10.01
C PHE A 125 4.60 0.76 -8.94
N ALA A 126 4.54 1.33 -7.73
CA ALA A 126 3.72 0.84 -6.63
C ALA A 126 2.24 0.80 -7.02
N ILE A 127 1.72 1.85 -7.65
CA ILE A 127 0.33 1.93 -8.08
C ILE A 127 0.04 0.87 -9.16
N SER A 128 0.85 0.82 -10.20
CA SER A 128 0.59 -0.05 -11.36
C SER A 128 0.71 -1.54 -11.06
N THR A 129 1.63 -1.93 -10.18
CA THR A 129 1.93 -3.36 -9.91
C THR A 129 1.52 -3.84 -8.53
N GLY A 130 1.49 -2.96 -7.54
CA GLY A 130 1.22 -3.30 -6.15
C GLY A 130 -0.21 -2.97 -5.75
N VAL A 131 -0.54 -1.68 -5.74
CA VAL A 131 -1.80 -1.15 -5.21
C VAL A 131 -2.99 -1.64 -6.03
N VAL A 132 -2.95 -1.53 -7.35
CA VAL A 132 -4.06 -1.99 -8.20
C VAL A 132 -4.27 -3.50 -8.03
N VAL A 133 -3.19 -4.27 -7.96
CA VAL A 133 -3.25 -5.73 -7.83
C VAL A 133 -3.83 -6.14 -6.46
N ALA A 134 -3.29 -5.59 -5.37
CA ALA A 134 -3.77 -5.86 -4.01
C ALA A 134 -5.21 -5.38 -3.80
N ALA A 135 -5.53 -4.16 -4.25
CA ALA A 135 -6.87 -3.59 -4.13
C ALA A 135 -7.90 -4.39 -4.91
N THR A 136 -7.57 -4.87 -6.11
CA THR A 136 -8.49 -5.71 -6.91
C THR A 136 -8.85 -6.98 -6.15
N SER A 137 -7.87 -7.69 -5.56
CA SER A 137 -8.14 -8.89 -4.76
C SER A 137 -9.01 -8.59 -3.53
N VAL A 138 -8.76 -7.46 -2.85
CA VAL A 138 -9.58 -7.03 -1.71
C VAL A 138 -10.99 -6.70 -2.14
N ILE A 139 -11.16 -5.93 -3.21
CA ILE A 139 -12.48 -5.55 -3.74
C ILE A 139 -13.26 -6.79 -4.14
N LEU A 140 -12.66 -7.74 -4.86
CA LEU A 140 -13.33 -8.98 -5.26
C LEU A 140 -13.76 -9.81 -4.04
N SER A 141 -12.91 -9.88 -3.01
CA SER A 141 -13.25 -10.55 -1.75
C SER A 141 -14.42 -9.87 -1.04
N LEU A 142 -14.42 -8.53 -0.99
CA LEU A 142 -15.49 -7.73 -0.39
C LEU A 142 -16.79 -7.78 -1.19
N VAL A 143 -16.73 -7.82 -2.52
CA VAL A 143 -17.92 -7.97 -3.38
C VAL A 143 -18.59 -9.32 -3.11
N GLY A 144 -17.81 -10.41 -3.02
CA GLY A 144 -18.34 -11.71 -2.64
C GLY A 144 -18.90 -11.74 -1.21
N PHE A 145 -18.33 -10.94 -0.31
CA PHE A 145 -18.85 -10.78 1.05
C PHE A 145 -20.18 -10.00 1.10
N LEU A 146 -20.26 -8.85 0.42
CA LEU A 146 -21.39 -7.92 0.50
C LEU A 146 -22.56 -8.32 -0.42
N THR A 147 -22.27 -8.88 -1.60
CA THR A 147 -23.27 -9.13 -2.65
C THR A 147 -23.16 -10.57 -3.16
N PRO A 148 -23.67 -11.56 -2.39
CA PRO A 148 -23.51 -12.98 -2.72
C PRO A 148 -24.18 -13.35 -4.07
N ASP A 149 -25.29 -12.72 -4.41
CA ASP A 149 -25.98 -12.95 -5.70
C ASP A 149 -25.12 -12.53 -6.91
N LEU A 150 -24.32 -11.48 -6.74
CA LEU A 150 -23.41 -10.99 -7.78
C LEU A 150 -22.24 -11.97 -7.96
N ALA A 151 -21.72 -12.52 -6.86
CA ALA A 151 -20.74 -13.59 -6.93
C ALA A 151 -21.31 -14.85 -7.63
N ALA A 152 -22.54 -15.25 -7.29
CA ALA A 152 -23.20 -16.36 -7.98
C ALA A 152 -23.40 -16.07 -9.49
N GLY A 153 -23.78 -14.84 -9.85
CA GLY A 153 -23.90 -14.39 -11.24
C GLY A 153 -22.58 -14.41 -12.01
N LEU A 154 -21.47 -14.01 -11.37
CA LEU A 154 -20.13 -14.12 -11.95
C LEU A 154 -19.76 -15.59 -12.21
N TYR A 155 -20.05 -16.48 -11.25
CA TYR A 155 -19.87 -17.92 -11.41
C TYR A 155 -20.70 -18.51 -12.55
N ALA A 156 -21.97 -18.14 -12.65
CA ALA A 156 -22.86 -18.54 -13.74
C ALA A 156 -22.34 -18.06 -15.12
N SER A 157 -21.61 -16.93 -15.14
CA SER A 157 -20.96 -16.37 -16.33
C SER A 157 -19.58 -16.99 -16.62
N GLY A 158 -19.17 -18.01 -15.88
CA GLY A 158 -17.88 -18.68 -16.02
C GLY A 158 -16.70 -17.97 -15.33
N VAL A 159 -16.94 -16.87 -14.64
CA VAL A 159 -15.92 -16.14 -13.87
C VAL A 159 -15.78 -16.78 -12.49
N ARG A 160 -14.69 -17.49 -12.29
CA ARG A 160 -14.37 -18.23 -11.07
C ARG A 160 -13.47 -17.40 -10.16
N ILE A 161 -13.99 -17.00 -8.99
CA ILE A 161 -13.34 -16.06 -8.06
C ILE A 161 -12.51 -16.82 -7.00
N TYR A 162 -12.98 -17.99 -6.56
CA TYR A 162 -12.41 -18.77 -5.47
C TYR A 162 -11.68 -20.05 -5.90
N VAL A 163 -11.56 -20.28 -7.21
CA VAL A 163 -10.97 -21.53 -7.72
C VAL A 163 -9.52 -21.73 -7.27
N GLN A 164 -9.25 -22.95 -6.82
CA GLN A 164 -7.90 -23.45 -6.57
C GLN A 164 -7.07 -23.35 -7.85
N ALA A 165 -5.97 -22.61 -7.78
CA ALA A 165 -4.87 -22.84 -8.72
C ALA A 165 -4.33 -24.24 -8.41
N GLY A 166 -4.74 -25.26 -9.18
CA GLY A 166 -4.21 -26.61 -9.03
C GLY A 166 -2.69 -26.59 -9.27
N GLY A 167 -1.91 -26.66 -8.20
CA GLY A 167 -0.44 -26.60 -8.26
C GLY A 167 0.22 -26.56 -6.88
N LEU A 168 1.55 -26.76 -6.88
CA LEU A 168 2.44 -26.78 -5.71
C LEU A 168 2.48 -25.47 -4.89
N PHE A 169 1.75 -24.43 -5.29
CA PHE A 169 1.79 -23.07 -4.73
C PHE A 169 0.44 -22.59 -4.18
N ALA A 170 -0.36 -23.48 -3.60
CA ALA A 170 -1.55 -23.11 -2.87
C ALA A 170 -1.17 -22.32 -1.60
N ILE A 171 -1.32 -21.00 -1.60
CA ILE A 171 -1.09 -20.15 -0.42
C ILE A 171 -2.42 -19.95 0.30
N ASP A 172 -2.44 -20.31 1.58
CA ASP A 172 -3.60 -20.09 2.44
C ASP A 172 -3.88 -18.58 2.62
N THR A 173 -5.14 -18.20 2.49
CA THR A 173 -5.65 -16.86 2.81
C THR A 173 -5.25 -16.39 4.21
N GLN A 174 -5.16 -17.31 5.19
CA GLN A 174 -4.73 -17.02 6.55
C GLN A 174 -3.26 -16.60 6.61
N VAL A 175 -2.40 -17.29 5.86
CA VAL A 175 -0.97 -16.95 5.76
C VAL A 175 -0.81 -15.58 5.12
N THR A 176 -1.55 -15.31 4.04
CA THR A 176 -1.51 -14.02 3.34
C THR A 176 -1.93 -12.89 4.27
N SER A 177 -3.04 -13.06 5.01
CA SER A 177 -3.56 -12.04 5.91
C SER A 177 -2.66 -11.86 7.15
N GLY A 178 -2.14 -12.95 7.71
CA GLY A 178 -1.21 -12.90 8.84
C GLY A 178 0.10 -12.18 8.47
N LEU A 179 0.63 -12.45 7.29
CA LEU A 179 1.81 -11.76 6.76
C LEU A 179 1.51 -10.28 6.50
N ALA A 180 0.34 -9.95 5.96
CA ALA A 180 -0.08 -8.57 5.79
C ALA A 180 -0.19 -7.81 7.13
N VAL A 181 -0.69 -8.45 8.19
CA VAL A 181 -0.71 -7.86 9.55
C VAL A 181 0.71 -7.57 10.01
N ALA A 182 1.60 -8.56 9.97
CA ALA A 182 2.97 -8.43 10.45
C ALA A 182 3.73 -7.31 9.70
N ILE A 183 3.60 -7.27 8.37
CA ILE A 183 4.22 -6.24 7.53
C ILE A 183 3.62 -4.87 7.83
N THR A 184 2.29 -4.76 7.90
CA THR A 184 1.61 -3.49 8.19
C THR A 184 2.10 -2.89 9.50
N LEU A 185 2.17 -3.70 10.56
CA LEU A 185 2.67 -3.28 11.86
C LEU A 185 4.15 -2.87 11.80
N GLY A 186 4.99 -3.63 11.09
CA GLY A 186 6.39 -3.29 10.90
C GLY A 186 6.60 -1.97 10.17
N LEU A 187 5.85 -1.73 9.08
CA LEU A 187 5.90 -0.48 8.32
C LEU A 187 5.37 0.71 9.15
N LEU A 188 4.28 0.52 9.90
CA LEU A 188 3.73 1.54 10.80
C LEU A 188 4.71 1.91 11.91
N LEU A 189 5.33 0.90 12.54
CA LEU A 189 6.34 1.14 13.56
C LEU A 189 7.51 1.95 13.00
N LEU A 190 8.03 1.56 11.83
CA LEU A 190 9.12 2.27 11.18
C LEU A 190 8.73 3.71 10.82
N TYR A 191 7.52 3.91 10.28
CA TYR A 191 6.97 5.23 9.99
C TYR A 191 6.91 6.12 11.24
N LEU A 192 6.42 5.59 12.36
CA LEU A 192 6.31 6.32 13.62
C LEU A 192 7.68 6.65 14.22
N LEU A 193 8.65 5.76 14.12
CA LEU A 193 10.02 6.00 14.57
C LEU A 193 10.67 7.15 13.79
N ILE A 194 10.59 7.10 12.45
CA ILE A 194 11.17 8.12 11.57
C ILE A 194 10.55 9.49 11.83
N THR A 195 9.22 9.56 11.86
CA THR A 195 8.50 10.83 12.08
C THR A 195 8.70 11.37 13.49
N GLY A 196 8.79 10.49 14.49
CA GLY A 196 9.09 10.85 15.87
C GLY A 196 10.52 11.40 16.06
N GLU A 197 11.52 10.79 15.42
CA GLU A 197 12.90 11.28 15.43
C GLU A 197 13.03 12.65 14.73
N GLY A 198 12.40 12.82 13.57
CA GLY A 198 12.36 14.10 12.86
C GLY A 198 11.70 15.21 13.67
N ALA A 199 10.62 14.90 14.40
CA ALA A 199 9.99 15.86 15.32
C ALA A 199 10.91 16.27 16.48
N ARG A 200 11.65 15.32 17.08
CA ARG A 200 12.60 15.60 18.17
C ARG A 200 13.75 16.49 17.70
N ARG A 201 14.32 16.24 16.51
CA ARG A 201 15.41 17.06 15.96
C ARG A 201 14.99 18.51 15.74
N ARG A 202 13.80 18.72 15.17
CA ARG A 202 13.26 20.08 14.96
C ARG A 202 13.04 20.85 16.26
N ALA A 203 12.73 20.17 17.37
CA ALA A 203 12.60 20.81 18.67
C ALA A 203 13.95 21.22 19.32
N THR A 204 15.07 20.62 18.89
CA THR A 204 16.39 20.84 19.49
C THR A 204 17.26 21.87 18.78
N VAL A 205 16.92 22.27 17.55
CA VAL A 205 17.65 23.30 16.82
C VAL A 205 17.00 24.66 17.13
N PRO A 206 17.63 25.53 17.93
CA PRO A 206 17.12 26.89 18.14
C PRO A 206 17.13 27.62 16.80
N GLN A 207 15.97 28.19 16.44
CA GLN A 207 15.82 29.07 15.27
C GLN A 207 16.60 30.36 15.44
#